data_AF-A0A1I3DP97-F1
#
_entry.id   AF-A0A1I3DP97-F1
#
_cell.length_a   1.000
_cell.length_b   1.000
_cell.length_c   1.000
_cell.angle_alpha   90.00
_cell.angle_beta   90.00
_cell.angle_gamma   90.00
#
_symmetry.space_group_name_H-M   'P 1'
#
loop_
_entity.id
_entity.type
_entity.pdbx_description
1 polymer ?
#
loop_
_entity_poly.entity_id
_entity_poly.type
_entity_poly.pdbx_seq_one_letter_code
_entity_poly.pdbx_strand_id
1 'polypeptide(L)'
;MSSLAKRSAKYFFKEGIKTLGLVLGIECVLIIEWLIIGSDEKSLVEYVLNMFMSVGSIFIIMMNMMYSFYGPNWYDSMALSMGARRKDIFVGELIKQFTFVFGNFIALSLVAVIFQQYKYVILILISCIIAIALGPIGLIVGHKVSKYGKVIIMIIAIIGGVFGASLAIGGFWMKEYVTELPGFTFPLIIVGAIAIFALAELWAYKLNQKSMVK
;
A
#
# COMPACT_ATOMS: atom_id res chain seq x y z
N MET A 1 -29.00 -7.86 17.14
CA MET A 1 -27.93 -8.30 16.21
C MET A 1 -27.37 -7.08 15.51
N SER A 2 -26.04 -6.94 15.39
CA SER A 2 -25.45 -5.83 14.63
C SER A 2 -25.89 -5.88 13.15
N SER A 3 -26.09 -4.71 12.52
CA SER A 3 -26.43 -4.65 11.10
C SER A 3 -25.34 -5.32 10.25
N LEU A 4 -25.74 -5.99 9.16
CA LEU A 4 -24.83 -6.66 8.22
C LEU A 4 -23.72 -5.73 7.72
N ALA A 5 -24.07 -4.48 7.38
CA ALA A 5 -23.11 -3.47 6.97
C ALA A 5 -22.03 -3.18 8.03
N LYS A 6 -22.41 -3.10 9.32
CA LYS A 6 -21.45 -2.88 10.42
C LYS A 6 -20.52 -4.07 10.61
N ARG A 7 -21.00 -5.29 10.35
CA ARG A 7 -20.20 -6.52 10.43
C ARG A 7 -19.16 -6.58 9.31
N SER A 8 -19.57 -6.28 8.08
CA SER A 8 -18.66 -6.21 6.92
C SER A 8 -17.60 -5.12 7.12
N ALA A 9 -18.00 -3.91 7.52
CA ALA A 9 -17.06 -2.82 7.81
C ALA A 9 -16.01 -3.22 8.87
N LYS A 10 -16.44 -3.87 9.96
CA LYS A 10 -15.52 -4.35 11.01
C LYS A 10 -14.54 -5.41 10.49
N TYR A 11 -15.00 -6.30 9.60
CA TYR A 11 -14.14 -7.31 8.97
C TYR A 11 -13.05 -6.63 8.12
N PHE A 12 -13.43 -5.75 7.20
CA PHE A 12 -12.47 -5.06 6.33
C PHE A 12 -11.52 -4.13 7.11
N PHE A 13 -11.99 -3.47 8.16
CA PHE A 13 -11.14 -2.71 9.06
C PHE A 13 -10.09 -3.59 9.74
N LYS A 14 -10.49 -4.77 10.25
CA LYS A 14 -9.57 -5.73 10.87
C LYS A 14 -8.55 -6.26 9.85
N GLU A 15 -8.96 -6.52 8.61
CA GLU A 15 -8.03 -6.90 7.53
C GLU A 15 -7.06 -5.77 7.18
N GLY A 16 -7.51 -4.51 7.19
CA GLY A 16 -6.64 -3.34 7.04
C GLY A 16 -5.57 -3.25 8.14
N ILE A 17 -5.94 -3.50 9.39
CA ILE A 17 -4.97 -3.55 10.51
C ILE A 17 -3.99 -4.72 10.36
N LYS A 18 -4.47 -5.90 9.96
CA LYS A 18 -3.59 -7.07 9.76
C LYS A 18 -2.56 -6.82 8.67
N THR A 19 -2.97 -6.24 7.56
CA THR A 19 -2.08 -5.92 6.44
C THR A 19 -1.04 -4.87 6.82
N LEU A 20 -1.43 -3.88 7.63
CA LEU A 20 -0.50 -2.93 8.25
C LEU A 20 0.50 -3.64 9.15
N GLY A 21 0.03 -4.51 10.05
CA GLY A 21 0.91 -5.25 10.96
C GLY A 21 1.87 -6.19 10.22
N LEU A 22 1.46 -6.71 9.06
CA LEU A 22 2.31 -7.54 8.22
C LEU A 22 3.44 -6.71 7.57
N VAL A 23 3.16 -5.50 7.08
CA VAL A 23 4.21 -4.62 6.54
C VAL A 23 5.24 -4.28 7.62
N LEU A 24 4.79 -3.77 8.77
CA LEU A 24 5.68 -3.44 9.88
C LEU A 24 6.43 -4.68 10.40
N GLY A 25 5.78 -5.84 10.42
CA GLY A 25 6.39 -7.10 10.81
C GLY A 25 7.53 -7.53 9.88
N ILE A 26 7.33 -7.44 8.55
CA ILE A 26 8.39 -7.72 7.59
C ILE A 26 9.54 -6.72 7.75
N GLU A 27 9.23 -5.43 7.90
CA GLU A 27 10.27 -4.42 8.11
C GLU A 27 11.13 -4.70 9.34
N CYS A 28 10.51 -5.08 10.47
CA CYS A 28 11.23 -5.46 11.68
C CYS A 28 12.18 -6.65 11.47
N VAL A 29 11.83 -7.59 10.60
CA VAL A 29 12.72 -8.71 10.25
C VAL A 29 13.87 -8.23 9.37
N LEU A 30 13.58 -7.37 8.38
CA LEU A 30 14.58 -6.81 7.47
C LEU A 30 15.60 -5.91 8.18
N ILE A 31 15.24 -5.29 9.32
CA ILE A 31 16.21 -4.57 10.16
C ILE A 31 17.42 -5.44 10.51
N ILE A 32 17.22 -6.73 10.80
CA ILE A 32 18.32 -7.65 11.12
C ILE A 32 19.26 -7.79 9.92
N GLU A 33 18.71 -7.92 8.72
CA GLU A 33 19.48 -8.01 7.48
C GLU A 33 20.26 -6.72 7.21
N TRP A 34 19.64 -5.55 7.41
CA TRP A 34 20.31 -4.27 7.21
C TRP A 34 21.40 -4.00 8.25
N LEU A 35 21.26 -4.51 9.47
CA LEU A 35 22.32 -4.46 10.49
C LEU A 35 23.54 -5.28 10.07
N ILE A 36 23.34 -6.41 9.39
CA ILE A 36 24.43 -7.26 8.90
C ILE A 36 25.08 -6.63 7.66
N ILE A 37 24.29 -6.15 6.70
CA ILE A 37 24.81 -5.56 5.45
C ILE A 37 25.51 -4.21 5.73
N GLY A 38 24.97 -3.42 6.65
CA GLY A 38 25.49 -2.09 6.99
C GLY A 38 26.64 -2.10 8.00
N SER A 39 27.21 -3.26 8.36
CA SER A 39 28.21 -3.37 9.44
C SER A 39 29.44 -2.47 9.22
N ASP A 40 29.73 -2.14 7.97
CA ASP A 40 30.91 -1.38 7.56
C ASP A 40 30.60 0.12 7.37
N GLU A 41 29.34 0.54 7.56
CA GLU A 41 28.92 1.93 7.43
C GLU A 41 29.32 2.78 8.65
N LYS A 42 29.68 4.04 8.39
CA LYS A 42 30.10 4.99 9.45
C LYS A 42 29.01 5.29 10.47
N SER A 43 27.74 5.22 10.03
CA SER A 43 26.57 5.45 10.87
C SER A 43 25.53 4.36 10.61
N LEU A 44 25.69 3.22 11.31
CA LEU A 44 24.80 2.07 11.18
C LEU A 44 23.33 2.42 11.44
N VAL A 45 23.07 3.27 12.46
CA VAL A 45 21.71 3.69 12.81
C VAL A 45 21.06 4.48 11.67
N GLU A 46 21.79 5.42 11.06
CA GLU A 46 21.29 6.22 9.95
C GLU A 46 21.08 5.35 8.69
N TYR A 47 22.00 4.42 8.42
CA TYR A 47 21.86 3.46 7.32
C TYR A 47 20.58 2.62 7.45
N VAL A 48 20.37 1.99 8.62
CA VAL A 48 19.20 1.15 8.89
C VAL A 48 17.90 1.97 8.81
N LEU A 49 17.89 3.20 9.35
CA LEU A 49 16.75 4.11 9.21
C LEU A 49 16.46 4.46 7.75
N ASN A 50 17.49 4.79 6.98
CA ASN A 50 17.30 5.13 5.57
C ASN A 50 16.70 3.94 4.79
N MET A 51 17.15 2.71 5.08
CA MET A 51 16.60 1.49 4.49
C MET A 51 15.16 1.26 4.93
N PHE A 52 14.87 1.32 6.23
CA PHE A 52 13.53 1.17 6.79
C PHE A 52 12.53 2.13 6.14
N MET A 53 12.88 3.41 6.07
CA MET A 53 11.99 4.43 5.50
C MET A 53 11.79 4.25 3.99
N SER A 54 12.85 3.89 3.26
CA SER A 54 12.79 3.72 1.80
C SER A 54 12.03 2.46 1.41
N VAL A 55 12.33 1.33 2.04
CA VAL A 55 11.66 0.05 1.79
C VAL A 55 10.20 0.12 2.24
N GLY A 56 9.92 0.69 3.41
CA GLY A 56 8.57 0.83 3.94
C GLY A 56 7.67 1.65 3.03
N SER A 57 8.19 2.74 2.46
CA SER A 57 7.46 3.56 1.50
C SER A 57 7.02 2.78 0.25
N ILE A 58 7.89 1.90 -0.26
CA ILE A 58 7.61 1.05 -1.43
C ILE A 58 6.64 -0.05 -1.05
N PHE A 59 6.79 -0.63 0.15
CA PHE A 59 5.91 -1.68 0.65
C PHE A 59 4.48 -1.19 0.82
N ILE A 60 4.25 0.07 1.22
CA ILE A 60 2.90 0.65 1.24
C ILE A 60 2.28 0.59 -0.15
N ILE A 61 3.01 1.02 -1.18
CA ILE A 61 2.51 1.02 -2.56
C ILE A 61 2.23 -0.41 -3.05
N MET A 62 3.25 -1.26 -2.93
CA MET A 62 3.22 -2.63 -3.46
C MET A 62 2.14 -3.47 -2.76
N MET A 63 2.09 -3.41 -1.43
CA MET A 63 1.15 -4.23 -0.66
C MET A 63 -0.28 -3.73 -0.81
N ASN A 64 -0.53 -2.41 -0.89
CA ASN A 64 -1.88 -1.93 -1.16
C ASN A 64 -2.39 -2.43 -2.53
N MET A 65 -1.55 -2.37 -3.56
CA MET A 65 -1.88 -2.84 -4.90
C MET A 65 -2.11 -4.37 -4.91
N MET A 66 -1.23 -5.14 -4.26
CA MET A 66 -1.37 -6.59 -4.16
C MET A 66 -2.64 -6.99 -3.41
N TYR A 67 -2.91 -6.42 -2.24
CA TYR A 67 -4.12 -6.76 -1.47
C TYR A 67 -5.41 -6.35 -2.18
N SER A 68 -5.36 -5.26 -2.94
CA SER A 68 -6.47 -4.83 -3.79
C SER A 68 -6.70 -5.77 -4.96
N PHE A 69 -5.64 -6.30 -5.57
CA PHE A 69 -5.73 -7.32 -6.61
C PHE A 69 -6.39 -8.63 -6.12
N TYR A 70 -6.21 -8.99 -4.84
CA TYR A 70 -6.85 -10.17 -4.24
C TYR A 70 -8.25 -9.93 -3.69
N GLY A 71 -8.68 -8.67 -3.57
CA GLY A 71 -10.03 -8.26 -3.16
C GLY A 71 -11.12 -9.16 -3.75
N PRO A 72 -11.23 -9.21 -5.10
CA PRO A 72 -12.35 -9.85 -5.79
C PRO A 72 -12.49 -11.36 -5.56
N ASN A 73 -11.38 -12.07 -5.31
CA ASN A 73 -11.39 -13.53 -5.21
C ASN A 73 -11.40 -14.02 -3.76
N TRP A 74 -10.74 -13.32 -2.84
CA TRP A 74 -10.52 -13.81 -1.49
C TRP A 74 -11.36 -13.08 -0.45
N TYR A 75 -11.24 -11.75 -0.40
CA TYR A 75 -11.90 -10.92 0.60
C TYR A 75 -13.39 -10.76 0.31
N ASP A 76 -13.75 -10.54 -0.95
CA ASP A 76 -15.13 -10.46 -1.41
C ASP A 76 -15.86 -11.79 -1.17
N SER A 77 -15.24 -12.93 -1.47
CA SER A 77 -15.83 -14.26 -1.26
C SER A 77 -16.12 -14.55 0.22
N MET A 78 -15.22 -14.16 1.13
CA MET A 78 -15.46 -14.26 2.58
C MET A 78 -16.56 -13.29 3.04
N ALA A 79 -16.61 -12.07 2.51
CA ALA A 79 -17.66 -11.12 2.86
C ALA A 79 -19.05 -11.57 2.36
N LEU A 80 -19.12 -12.16 1.17
CA LEU A 80 -20.34 -12.74 0.62
C LEU A 80 -20.83 -13.95 1.41
N SER A 81 -19.93 -14.83 1.88
CA SER A 81 -20.31 -15.98 2.71
C SER A 81 -20.88 -15.54 4.07
N MET A 82 -20.55 -14.34 4.53
CA MET A 82 -21.14 -13.70 5.72
C MET A 82 -22.48 -12.97 5.43
N GLY A 83 -22.99 -13.03 4.20
CA GLY A 83 -24.26 -12.40 3.79
C GLY A 83 -24.15 -10.91 3.44
N ALA A 84 -22.95 -10.39 3.17
CA ALA A 84 -22.76 -8.99 2.79
C ALA A 84 -23.31 -8.70 1.38
N ARG A 85 -23.88 -7.51 1.17
CA ARG A 85 -24.25 -7.04 -0.17
C ARG A 85 -23.02 -6.50 -0.89
N ARG A 86 -23.02 -6.54 -2.23
CA ARG A 86 -21.92 -6.00 -3.06
C ARG A 86 -21.57 -4.53 -2.77
N LYS A 87 -22.58 -3.70 -2.46
CA LYS A 87 -22.36 -2.32 -2.02
C LYS A 87 -21.61 -2.22 -0.69
N ASP A 88 -21.86 -3.15 0.23
CA ASP A 88 -21.25 -3.17 1.56
C ASP A 88 -19.79 -3.66 1.45
N ILE A 89 -19.50 -4.52 0.47
CA ILE A 89 -18.15 -4.99 0.11
C ILE A 89 -17.32 -3.86 -0.48
N PHE A 90 -17.89 -3.09 -1.41
CA PHE A 90 -17.22 -1.92 -1.99
C PHE A 90 -16.80 -0.89 -0.92
N VAL A 91 -17.73 -0.52 -0.03
CA VAL A 91 -17.41 0.38 1.10
C VAL A 91 -16.39 -0.26 2.04
N GLY A 92 -16.47 -1.58 2.23
CA GLY A 92 -15.49 -2.36 2.98
C GLY A 92 -14.07 -2.27 2.40
N GLU A 93 -13.92 -2.45 1.10
CA GLU A 93 -12.62 -2.35 0.41
C GLU A 93 -12.00 -0.94 0.56
N LEU A 94 -12.81 0.12 0.46
CA LEU A 94 -12.36 1.48 0.79
C LEU A 94 -11.86 1.58 2.23
N ILE A 95 -12.62 1.07 3.20
CA ILE A 95 -12.22 1.07 4.62
C ILE A 95 -10.89 0.33 4.79
N LYS A 96 -10.71 -0.83 4.15
CA LYS A 96 -9.48 -1.63 4.20
C LYS A 96 -8.28 -0.83 3.67
N GLN A 97 -8.40 -0.26 2.47
CA GLN A 97 -7.34 0.53 1.83
C GLN A 97 -6.96 1.76 2.67
N PHE A 98 -7.94 2.55 3.12
CA PHE A 98 -7.66 3.72 3.95
C PHE A 98 -7.05 3.34 5.30
N THR A 99 -7.55 2.28 5.96
CA THR A 99 -6.99 1.82 7.23
C THR A 99 -5.53 1.40 7.06
N PHE A 100 -5.23 0.65 6.00
CA PHE A 100 -3.88 0.22 5.67
C PHE A 100 -2.95 1.41 5.36
N VAL A 101 -3.33 2.27 4.41
CA VAL A 101 -2.47 3.37 3.95
C VAL A 101 -2.28 4.42 5.03
N PHE A 102 -3.37 4.86 5.68
CA PHE A 102 -3.30 5.90 6.71
C PHE A 102 -2.60 5.40 7.98
N GLY A 103 -2.82 4.14 8.36
CA GLY A 103 -2.11 3.57 9.49
C GLY A 103 -0.59 3.46 9.26
N ASN A 104 -0.16 3.07 8.06
CA ASN A 104 1.27 3.06 7.72
C ASN A 104 1.84 4.48 7.61
N PHE A 105 1.08 5.44 7.07
CA PHE A 105 1.46 6.85 7.06
C PHE A 105 1.79 7.34 8.47
N ILE A 106 0.89 7.09 9.44
CA ILE A 106 1.09 7.48 10.84
C ILE A 106 2.31 6.76 11.42
N ALA A 107 2.40 5.44 11.28
CA ALA A 107 3.47 4.65 11.88
C ALA A 107 4.86 5.08 11.39
N LEU A 108 5.06 5.15 10.07
CA LEU A 108 6.36 5.52 9.52
C LEU A 108 6.67 7.00 9.73
N SER A 109 5.67 7.90 9.65
CA SER A 109 5.91 9.33 9.94
C SER A 109 6.30 9.55 11.39
N LEU A 110 5.73 8.79 12.33
CA LEU A 110 6.11 8.84 13.74
C LEU A 110 7.57 8.41 13.95
N VAL A 111 8.02 7.35 13.26
CA VAL A 111 9.44 6.97 13.23
C VAL A 111 10.30 8.10 12.66
N ALA A 112 9.92 8.69 11.53
CA ALA A 112 10.64 9.81 10.91
C ALA A 112 10.83 10.99 11.89
N VAL A 113 9.78 11.33 12.63
CA VAL A 113 9.78 12.45 13.59
C VAL A 113 10.65 12.14 14.81
N ILE A 114 10.56 10.93 15.36
CA ILE A 114 11.37 10.50 16.52
C ILE A 114 12.86 10.59 16.20
N PHE A 115 13.26 10.18 14.99
CA PHE A 115 14.66 10.22 14.54
C PHE A 115 15.04 11.54 13.83
N GLN A 116 14.18 12.55 13.87
CA GLN A 116 14.40 13.88 13.28
C GLN A 116 14.71 13.88 11.77
N GLN A 117 14.24 12.87 11.04
CA GLN A 117 14.43 12.72 9.59
C GLN A 117 13.18 13.17 8.80
N TYR A 118 12.80 14.44 8.96
CA TYR A 118 11.56 15.02 8.39
C TYR A 118 11.41 14.87 6.87
N LYS A 119 12.52 14.80 6.14
CA LYS A 119 12.54 14.58 4.68
C LYS A 119 11.76 13.32 4.26
N TYR A 120 11.74 12.27 5.09
CA TYR A 120 11.03 11.04 4.78
C TYR A 120 9.51 11.15 4.94
N VAL A 121 9.00 12.12 5.71
CA VAL A 121 7.55 12.33 5.86
C VAL A 121 6.92 12.67 4.51
N ILE A 122 7.60 13.51 3.71
CA ILE A 122 7.14 13.89 2.36
C ILE A 122 7.15 12.66 1.44
N LEU A 123 8.22 11.87 1.50
CA LEU A 123 8.36 10.64 0.70
C LEU A 123 7.27 9.61 1.04
N ILE A 124 6.95 9.42 2.32
CA ILE A 124 5.85 8.55 2.75
C ILE A 124 4.51 9.11 2.27
N LEU A 125 4.28 10.41 2.40
CA LEU A 125 3.04 11.05 1.94
C LEU A 125 2.80 10.81 0.44
N ILE A 126 3.82 11.02 -0.40
CA ILE A 126 3.75 10.73 -1.84
C ILE A 126 3.47 9.25 -2.07
N SER A 127 4.15 8.37 -1.35
CA SER A 127 3.95 6.93 -1.46
C SER A 127 2.54 6.50 -1.09
N CYS A 128 1.94 7.10 -0.06
CA CYS A 128 0.55 6.88 0.33
C CYS A 128 -0.43 7.36 -0.76
N ILE A 129 -0.17 8.50 -1.39
CA ILE A 129 -0.99 9.02 -2.49
C ILE A 129 -0.95 8.07 -3.69
N ILE A 130 0.24 7.61 -4.06
CA ILE A 130 0.42 6.63 -5.14
C ILE A 130 -0.27 5.30 -4.78
N ALA A 131 -0.11 4.83 -3.54
CA ALA A 131 -0.73 3.61 -3.05
C ALA A 131 -2.26 3.68 -3.14
N ILE A 132 -2.87 4.80 -2.72
CA ILE A 132 -4.32 5.03 -2.84
C ILE A 132 -4.75 4.94 -4.30
N ALA A 133 -4.05 5.60 -5.23
CA ALA A 133 -4.38 5.56 -6.65
C ALA A 133 -4.24 4.15 -7.27
N LEU A 134 -3.22 3.39 -6.86
CA LEU A 134 -2.96 2.05 -7.36
C LEU A 134 -3.87 0.97 -6.76
N GLY A 135 -4.50 1.22 -5.61
CA GLY A 135 -5.46 0.29 -5.00
C GLY A 135 -6.62 -0.08 -5.95
N PRO A 136 -7.43 0.89 -6.41
CA PRO A 136 -8.52 0.64 -7.37
C PRO A 136 -8.05 0.03 -8.70
N ILE A 137 -6.86 0.40 -9.17
CA ILE A 137 -6.25 -0.22 -10.35
C ILE A 137 -6.00 -1.71 -10.08
N GLY A 138 -5.43 -2.04 -8.92
CA GLY A 138 -5.27 -3.42 -8.46
C GLY A 138 -6.59 -4.18 -8.45
N LEU A 139 -7.67 -3.60 -7.93
CA LEU A 139 -9.03 -4.19 -7.96
C LEU A 139 -9.51 -4.49 -9.39
N ILE A 140 -9.35 -3.54 -10.32
CA ILE A 140 -9.75 -3.72 -11.73
C ILE A 140 -9.01 -4.88 -12.38
N VAL A 141 -7.69 -4.96 -12.18
CA VAL A 141 -6.88 -6.04 -12.74
C VAL A 141 -7.23 -7.37 -12.05
N GLY A 142 -7.47 -7.37 -10.73
CA GLY A 142 -7.89 -8.53 -9.96
C GLY A 142 -9.19 -9.15 -10.47
N HIS A 143 -10.17 -8.32 -10.83
CA HIS A 143 -11.43 -8.76 -11.46
C HIS A 143 -11.21 -9.40 -12.84
N LYS A 144 -10.23 -8.94 -13.61
CA LYS A 144 -9.94 -9.45 -14.96
C LYS A 144 -9.07 -10.71 -14.96
N VAL A 145 -8.20 -10.88 -13.97
CA VAL A 145 -7.13 -11.90 -13.98
C VAL A 145 -7.37 -13.02 -12.96
N SER A 146 -8.64 -13.32 -12.65
CA SER A 146 -9.04 -14.28 -11.60
C SER A 146 -8.35 -15.65 -11.63
N LYS A 147 -7.82 -16.09 -12.79
CA LYS A 147 -7.09 -17.36 -12.96
C LYS A 147 -5.57 -17.32 -12.69
N TYR A 148 -4.91 -16.16 -12.69
CA TYR A 148 -3.43 -16.07 -12.62
C TYR A 148 -2.89 -15.28 -11.43
N GLY A 149 -3.69 -15.07 -10.38
CA GLY A 149 -3.30 -14.16 -9.30
C GLY A 149 -1.95 -14.45 -8.65
N LYS A 150 -1.60 -15.73 -8.47
CA LYS A 150 -0.30 -16.13 -7.88
C LYS A 150 0.91 -15.72 -8.74
N VAL A 151 0.77 -15.76 -10.08
CA VAL A 151 1.83 -15.38 -11.02
C VAL A 151 2.02 -13.87 -11.00
N ILE A 152 0.94 -13.10 -10.91
CA ILE A 152 1.00 -11.64 -10.83
C ILE A 152 1.62 -11.16 -9.52
N ILE A 153 1.35 -11.83 -8.37
CA ILE A 153 2.10 -11.53 -7.13
C ILE A 153 3.59 -11.67 -7.36
N MET A 154 4.01 -12.79 -7.97
CA MET A 154 5.43 -13.07 -8.14
C MET A 154 6.08 -11.98 -8.98
N ILE A 155 5.40 -11.53 -10.03
CA ILE A 155 5.87 -10.42 -10.88
C ILE A 155 5.92 -9.11 -10.09
N ILE A 156 4.87 -8.76 -9.33
CA ILE A 156 4.83 -7.52 -8.54
C ILE A 156 5.89 -7.55 -7.42
N ALA A 157 6.09 -8.68 -6.76
CA ALA A 157 7.09 -8.87 -5.71
C ALA A 157 8.51 -8.82 -6.29
N ILE A 158 8.74 -9.37 -7.48
CA ILE A 158 10.03 -9.24 -8.19
C ILE A 158 10.27 -7.78 -8.59
N ILE A 159 9.27 -7.11 -9.17
CA ILE A 159 9.39 -5.69 -9.55
C ILE A 159 9.64 -4.84 -8.30
N GLY A 160 8.83 -5.00 -7.25
CA GLY A 160 8.98 -4.23 -6.02
C GLY A 160 10.28 -4.54 -5.27
N GLY A 161 10.73 -5.79 -5.29
CA GLY A 161 12.03 -6.20 -4.74
C GLY A 161 13.21 -5.62 -5.51
N VAL A 162 13.16 -5.64 -6.85
CA VAL A 162 14.20 -5.04 -7.72
C VAL A 162 14.20 -3.52 -7.58
N PHE A 163 13.04 -2.86 -7.56
CA PHE A 163 12.93 -1.42 -7.34
C PHE A 163 13.40 -1.03 -5.93
N GLY A 164 12.99 -1.78 -4.91
CA GLY A 164 13.43 -1.59 -3.52
C GLY A 164 14.94 -1.75 -3.36
N ALA A 165 15.51 -2.82 -3.92
CA ALA A 165 16.96 -3.04 -3.94
C ALA A 165 17.70 -1.97 -4.73
N SER A 166 17.15 -1.51 -5.87
CA SER A 166 17.78 -0.45 -6.67
C SER A 166 17.77 0.91 -5.96
N LEU A 167 16.73 1.20 -5.18
CA LEU A 167 16.63 2.42 -4.38
C LEU A 167 17.50 2.35 -3.11
N ALA A 168 17.69 1.15 -2.58
CA ALA A 168 18.59 0.84 -1.46
C ALA A 168 20.08 0.95 -1.86
N ILE A 169 20.45 0.40 -3.04
CA ILE A 169 21.83 0.35 -3.53
C ILE A 169 22.25 1.64 -4.24
N GLY A 170 21.35 2.21 -5.06
CA GLY A 170 21.63 3.38 -5.88
C GLY A 170 21.30 4.71 -5.19
N GLY A 171 21.34 4.74 -3.85
CA GLY A 171 20.64 5.67 -2.97
C GLY A 171 20.78 7.15 -3.33
N PHE A 172 20.07 7.65 -4.34
CA PHE A 172 20.15 9.06 -4.74
C PHE A 172 18.96 9.50 -5.61
N TRP A 173 18.40 8.65 -6.48
CA TRP A 173 17.47 9.11 -7.53
C TRP A 173 16.10 9.60 -7.06
N MET A 174 15.41 8.96 -6.10
CA MET A 174 14.14 9.51 -5.60
C MET A 174 14.32 10.59 -4.53
N LYS A 175 15.43 10.55 -3.78
CA LYS A 175 15.67 11.51 -2.69
C LYS A 175 15.98 12.89 -3.23
N GLU A 176 16.84 13.01 -4.25
CA GLU A 176 17.15 14.28 -4.90
C GLU A 176 15.97 14.79 -5.74
N TYR A 177 15.39 13.94 -6.61
CA TYR A 177 14.30 14.40 -7.47
C TYR A 177 13.08 14.85 -6.68
N VAL A 178 12.69 14.17 -5.59
CA VAL A 178 11.50 14.55 -4.82
C VAL A 178 11.72 15.82 -3.99
N THR A 179 12.93 16.07 -3.47
CA THR A 179 13.24 17.31 -2.74
C THR A 179 13.49 18.51 -3.64
N GLU A 180 13.83 18.28 -4.92
CA GLU A 180 14.06 19.33 -5.92
C GLU A 180 12.86 19.58 -6.85
N LEU A 181 11.74 18.89 -6.66
CA LEU A 181 10.52 19.13 -7.43
C LEU A 181 10.05 20.59 -7.23
N PRO A 182 9.81 21.35 -8.31
CA PRO A 182 9.23 22.69 -8.22
C PRO A 182 7.93 22.66 -7.41
N GLY A 183 7.70 23.65 -6.55
CA GLY A 183 6.57 23.68 -5.62
C GLY A 183 5.18 23.53 -6.27
N PHE A 184 5.05 23.82 -7.57
CA PHE A 184 3.82 23.62 -8.35
C PHE A 184 3.57 22.17 -8.79
N THR A 185 4.61 21.34 -8.85
CA THR A 185 4.52 19.93 -9.26
C THR A 185 3.82 19.06 -8.22
N PHE A 186 3.96 19.44 -6.94
CA PHE A 186 3.37 18.68 -5.83
C PHE A 186 1.82 18.73 -5.81
N PRO A 187 1.17 19.90 -5.94
CA PRO A 187 -0.28 19.97 -6.16
C PRO A 187 -0.75 19.18 -7.39
N LEU A 188 0.01 19.21 -8.49
CA LEU A 188 -0.31 18.47 -9.72
C LEU A 188 -0.33 16.95 -9.51
N ILE A 189 0.65 16.41 -8.77
CA ILE A 189 0.70 14.99 -8.42
C ILE A 189 -0.51 14.60 -7.57
N ILE A 190 -0.87 15.42 -6.58
CA ILE A 190 -2.06 15.19 -5.74
C ILE A 190 -3.32 15.18 -6.61
N VAL A 191 -3.52 16.20 -7.43
CA VAL A 191 -4.71 16.33 -8.30
C VAL A 191 -4.78 15.16 -9.28
N GLY A 192 -3.67 14.80 -9.92
CA GLY A 192 -3.59 13.66 -10.83
C GLY A 192 -3.91 12.33 -10.15
N ALA A 193 -3.36 12.10 -8.96
CA ALA A 193 -3.62 10.88 -8.19
C ALA A 193 -5.09 10.79 -7.74
N ILE A 194 -5.70 11.90 -7.30
CA ILE A 194 -7.12 11.95 -6.95
C ILE A 194 -7.99 11.67 -8.18
N ALA A 195 -7.66 12.24 -9.34
CA ALA A 195 -8.39 12.00 -10.58
C ALA A 195 -8.31 10.53 -11.00
N ILE A 196 -7.12 9.93 -10.98
CA ILE A 196 -6.91 8.50 -11.25
C ILE A 196 -7.69 7.65 -10.26
N PHE A 197 -7.60 7.96 -8.97
CA PHE A 197 -8.32 7.25 -7.91
C PHE A 197 -9.83 7.29 -8.16
N ALA A 198 -10.41 8.47 -8.39
CA ALA A 198 -11.85 8.62 -8.62
C ALA A 198 -12.32 7.86 -9.87
N LEU A 199 -11.58 7.96 -10.98
CA LEU A 199 -11.94 7.26 -12.22
C LEU A 199 -11.83 5.74 -12.08
N ALA A 200 -10.77 5.26 -11.44
CA ALA A 200 -10.55 3.84 -11.22
C ALA A 200 -11.56 3.26 -10.20
N GLU A 201 -11.91 4.01 -9.15
CA GLU A 201 -12.98 3.65 -8.20
C GLU A 201 -14.35 3.53 -8.87
N LEU A 202 -14.73 4.48 -9.73
CA LEU A 202 -15.98 4.40 -10.50
C LEU A 202 -16.03 3.13 -11.35
N TRP A 203 -14.90 2.71 -11.91
CA TRP A 203 -14.81 1.50 -12.70
C TRP A 203 -14.84 0.24 -11.82
N ALA A 204 -14.11 0.22 -10.71
CA ALA A 204 -14.12 -0.85 -9.72
C ALA A 204 -15.53 -1.07 -9.14
N TYR A 205 -16.27 0.01 -8.84
CA TYR A 205 -17.67 -0.07 -8.39
C TYR A 205 -18.55 -0.78 -9.41
N LYS A 206 -18.45 -0.41 -10.70
CA LYS A 206 -19.21 -1.07 -11.77
C LYS A 206 -18.85 -2.55 -11.92
N LEU A 207 -17.59 -2.93 -11.71
CA LEU A 207 -17.14 -4.32 -11.75
C LEU A 207 -17.68 -5.12 -10.56
N ASN A 208 -17.65 -4.53 -9.35
CA ASN A 208 -18.22 -5.13 -8.13
C ASN A 208 -19.73 -5.38 -8.25
N GLN A 209 -20.46 -4.53 -8.99
CA GLN A 209 -21.88 -4.75 -9.27
C GLN A 209 -22.14 -5.92 -10.24
N LYS A 210 -21.22 -6.19 -11.18
CA LYS A 210 -21.41 -7.21 -12.24
C LYS A 210 -20.84 -8.58 -11.90
N SER A 211 -19.94 -8.70 -10.92
CA SER A 211 -19.39 -10.01 -10.54
C SER A 211 -20.46 -10.85 -9.83
N MET A 212 -21.04 -11.82 -10.56
CA MET A 212 -21.75 -12.94 -9.93
C MET A 212 -20.70 -13.93 -9.43
N VAL A 213 -20.90 -14.45 -8.21
CA VAL A 213 -20.15 -15.60 -7.71
C VAL A 213 -20.34 -16.72 -8.75
N LYS A 214 -19.24 -17.17 -9.36
CA LYS A 214 -19.23 -18.43 -10.12
C LYS A 214 -18.72 -19.53 -9.21
#